data_AF-A0AAW8K7S6-F1
#
_entry.id   AF-A0AAW8K7S6-F1
#
_cell.length_a   1.000
_cell.length_b   1.000
_cell.length_c   1.000
_cell.angle_alpha   90.00
_cell.angle_beta   90.00
_cell.angle_gamma   90.00
#
_symmetry.space_group_name_H-M   'P 1'
#
loop_
_entity.id
_entity.type
_entity.pdbx_description
1 polymer ?
#
loop_
_entity_poly.entity_id
_entity_poly.type
_entity_poly.pdbx_seq_one_letter_code
_entity_poly.pdbx_strand_id
1 'polypeptide(L)'
;MISLTAITTVLGALVPLMVAYISSRHNFKKHPRLEFSESIEAAKEFDAIVISTESQLVKDRVAQKLTMKKNINFLETQYFYSYVDMEFWVERYVDVRKYIEPIIDENNKIVDLKNKYTMAKGILFLCMYFLFAILAMIPLMFLKHYLEILQRTIDTISFLITFNLIIWPILFGLIALGALHKANKISDAYNFLKNFENERIKVKE
;
A
#
# COMPACT_ATOMS: atom_id res chain seq x y z
N MET A 1 -20.97 -32.07 -15.90
CA MET A 1 -20.99 -30.85 -16.76
C MET A 1 -21.87 -29.82 -16.09
N ILE A 2 -21.31 -28.72 -15.58
CA ILE A 2 -22.12 -27.58 -15.10
C ILE A 2 -22.61 -26.86 -16.36
N SER A 3 -23.92 -26.76 -16.54
CA SER A 3 -24.52 -26.11 -17.72
C SER A 3 -24.26 -24.61 -17.69
N LEU A 4 -24.01 -24.01 -18.87
CA LEU A 4 -23.79 -22.57 -19.05
C LEU A 4 -24.94 -21.71 -18.45
N THR A 5 -26.14 -22.29 -18.36
CA THR A 5 -27.34 -21.72 -17.72
C THR A 5 -27.22 -21.61 -16.19
N ALA A 6 -26.54 -22.54 -15.52
CA ALA A 6 -26.30 -22.46 -14.08
C ALA A 6 -25.32 -21.33 -13.73
N ILE A 7 -24.28 -21.16 -14.56
CA ILE A 7 -23.27 -20.11 -14.37
C ILE A 7 -23.87 -18.71 -14.56
N THR A 8 -24.70 -18.53 -15.59
CA THR A 8 -25.37 -17.25 -15.88
C THR A 8 -26.42 -16.89 -14.83
N THR A 9 -27.14 -17.87 -14.29
CA THR A 9 -28.12 -17.65 -13.20
C THR A 9 -27.43 -17.25 -11.90
N VAL A 10 -26.31 -17.91 -11.55
CA VAL A 10 -25.52 -17.57 -10.36
C VAL A 10 -24.90 -16.18 -10.48
N LEU A 11 -24.30 -15.85 -11.63
CA LEU A 11 -23.74 -14.52 -11.87
C LEU A 11 -24.82 -13.42 -11.91
N GLY A 12 -25.98 -13.71 -12.50
CA GLY A 12 -27.11 -12.78 -12.56
C GLY A 12 -27.68 -12.42 -11.18
N ALA A 13 -27.64 -13.34 -10.22
CA ALA A 13 -28.04 -13.08 -8.83
C ALA A 13 -26.94 -12.42 -7.99
N LEU A 14 -25.66 -12.73 -8.26
CA LEU A 14 -24.52 -12.19 -7.49
C LEU A 14 -24.21 -10.74 -7.80
N VAL A 15 -24.41 -10.29 -9.04
CA VAL A 15 -24.09 -8.93 -9.47
C VAL A 15 -24.95 -7.88 -8.74
N PRO A 16 -26.29 -7.99 -8.68
CA PRO A 16 -27.13 -7.06 -7.91
C PRO A 16 -26.80 -7.07 -6.42
N LEU A 17 -26.43 -8.23 -5.88
CA LEU A 17 -26.05 -8.39 -4.47
C LEU A 17 -24.71 -7.71 -4.15
N MET A 18 -23.73 -7.83 -5.04
CA MET A 18 -22.48 -7.06 -4.96
C MET A 18 -22.73 -5.56 -5.10
N VAL A 19 -23.57 -5.13 -6.05
CA VAL A 19 -23.90 -3.71 -6.23
C VAL A 19 -24.61 -3.15 -5.00
N ALA A 20 -25.57 -3.88 -4.42
CA ALA A 20 -26.25 -3.49 -3.20
C ALA A 20 -25.30 -3.45 -1.99
N TYR A 21 -24.37 -4.41 -1.89
CA TYR A 21 -23.34 -4.43 -0.84
C TYR A 21 -22.34 -3.26 -0.98
N ILE A 22 -21.91 -2.96 -2.20
CA ILE A 22 -21.02 -1.83 -2.48
C ILE A 22 -21.77 -0.51 -2.20
N SER A 23 -23.02 -0.40 -2.65
CA SER A 23 -23.85 0.79 -2.44
C SER A 23 -24.14 1.03 -0.97
N SER A 24 -24.54 0.00 -0.20
CA SER A 24 -24.81 0.14 1.24
C SER A 24 -23.58 0.54 2.03
N ARG A 25 -22.38 0.14 1.58
CA ARG A 25 -21.10 0.53 2.20
C ARG A 25 -20.66 1.95 1.86
N HIS A 26 -21.10 2.51 0.74
CA HIS A 26 -20.66 3.84 0.25
C HIS A 26 -21.73 4.95 0.37
N ASN A 27 -23.00 4.62 0.61
CA ASN A 27 -24.10 5.60 0.61
C ASN A 27 -24.39 6.33 1.93
N PHE A 28 -23.63 6.08 3.00
CA PHE A 28 -23.69 6.92 4.20
C PHE A 28 -22.71 8.10 4.08
N LYS A 29 -22.82 8.89 3.01
CA LYS A 29 -22.24 10.24 3.04
C LYS A 29 -23.09 11.06 3.99
N LYS A 30 -22.50 11.48 5.11
CA LYS A 30 -23.22 12.29 6.09
C LYS A 30 -23.51 13.64 5.44
N HIS A 31 -24.50 14.35 5.96
CA HIS A 31 -24.78 15.70 5.46
C HIS A 31 -23.53 16.57 5.66
N PRO A 32 -23.09 17.39 4.68
CA PRO A 32 -21.83 18.15 4.77
C PRO A 32 -21.68 19.01 6.03
N ARG A 33 -22.79 19.54 6.55
CA ARG A 33 -22.81 20.29 7.83
C ARG A 33 -22.43 19.42 9.04
N LEU A 34 -22.86 18.16 9.06
CA LEU A 34 -22.54 17.22 10.13
C LEU A 34 -21.08 16.78 10.05
N GLU A 35 -20.58 16.52 8.84
CA GLU A 35 -19.16 16.19 8.61
C GLU A 35 -18.26 17.34 9.07
N PHE A 36 -18.64 18.58 8.77
CA PHE A 36 -17.89 19.77 9.18
C PHE A 36 -17.95 20.03 10.70
N SER A 37 -19.09 19.79 11.36
CA SER A 37 -19.15 19.92 12.81
C SER A 37 -18.31 18.85 13.52
N GLU A 38 -18.31 17.62 13.00
CA GLU A 38 -17.52 16.52 13.54
C GLU A 38 -16.01 16.76 13.37
N SER A 39 -15.57 17.34 12.24
CA SER A 39 -14.16 17.68 12.03
C SER A 39 -13.68 18.79 12.97
N ILE A 40 -14.51 19.82 13.20
CA ILE A 40 -14.21 20.88 14.19
C ILE A 40 -14.10 20.30 15.60
N GLU A 41 -15.02 19.43 15.98
CA GLU A 41 -15.00 18.78 17.29
C GLU A 41 -13.74 17.92 17.45
N ALA A 42 -13.37 17.14 16.44
CA ALA A 42 -12.14 16.35 16.43
C ALA A 42 -10.87 17.22 16.56
N ALA A 43 -10.83 18.39 15.90
CA ALA A 43 -9.72 19.33 16.03
C ALA A 43 -9.61 19.89 17.47
N LYS A 44 -10.73 20.30 18.07
CA LYS A 44 -10.77 20.77 19.47
C LYS A 44 -10.33 19.69 20.47
N GLU A 45 -10.81 18.47 20.28
CA GLU A 45 -10.40 17.32 21.08
C GLU A 45 -8.90 17.06 20.96
N PHE A 46 -8.35 17.17 19.74
CA PHE A 46 -6.92 16.99 19.50
C PHE A 46 -6.10 18.06 20.20
N ASP A 47 -6.45 19.35 20.07
CA ASP A 47 -5.77 20.45 20.76
C ASP A 47 -5.77 20.26 22.28
N ALA A 48 -6.91 19.84 22.85
CA ALA A 48 -7.02 19.55 24.27
C ALA A 48 -6.12 18.38 24.70
N ILE A 49 -5.99 17.35 23.85
CA ILE A 49 -5.21 16.15 24.20
C ILE A 49 -3.70 16.35 24.08
N VAL A 50 -3.24 17.34 23.31
CA VAL A 50 -1.80 17.65 23.16
C VAL A 50 -1.13 17.92 24.50
N ILE A 51 -1.79 18.64 25.40
CA ILE A 51 -1.29 19.00 26.73
C ILE A 51 -1.75 18.04 27.85
N SER A 52 -2.56 17.03 27.52
CA SER A 52 -3.13 16.11 28.50
C SER A 52 -2.14 15.03 28.98
N THR A 53 -2.40 14.49 30.17
CA THR A 53 -1.70 13.32 30.75
C THR A 53 -2.34 11.98 30.35
N GLU A 54 -3.25 11.99 29.38
CA GLU A 54 -3.94 10.79 28.90
C GLU A 54 -2.97 9.75 28.32
N SER A 55 -3.39 8.50 28.37
CA SER A 55 -2.59 7.39 27.84
C SER A 55 -2.32 7.53 26.34
N GLN A 56 -1.18 6.99 25.88
CA GLN A 56 -0.80 7.02 24.46
C GLN A 56 -1.87 6.40 23.54
N LEU A 57 -2.56 5.35 24.01
CA LEU A 57 -3.62 4.70 23.23
C LEU A 57 -4.80 5.64 22.99
N VAL A 58 -5.21 6.44 23.99
CA VAL A 58 -6.30 7.41 23.84
C VAL A 58 -5.87 8.51 22.87
N LYS A 59 -4.64 9.02 23.02
CA LYS A 59 -4.04 10.00 22.11
C LYS A 59 -4.02 9.50 20.66
N ASP A 60 -3.64 8.25 20.44
CA ASP A 60 -3.64 7.62 19.11
C ASP A 60 -5.06 7.51 18.53
N ARG A 61 -6.09 7.24 19.37
CA ARG A 61 -7.49 7.21 18.89
C ARG A 61 -8.00 8.58 18.48
N VAL A 62 -7.68 9.63 19.23
CA VAL A 62 -8.05 11.00 18.87
C VAL A 62 -7.34 11.43 17.59
N ALA A 63 -6.06 11.10 17.43
CA ALA A 63 -5.31 11.32 16.19
C ALA A 63 -5.92 10.61 14.97
N GLN A 64 -6.36 9.35 15.13
CA GLN A 64 -7.05 8.59 14.08
C GLN A 64 -8.42 9.17 13.75
N LYS A 65 -9.13 9.74 14.74
CA LYS A 65 -10.41 10.43 14.54
C LYS A 65 -10.20 11.71 13.74
N LEU A 66 -9.20 12.53 14.09
CA LEU A 66 -8.87 13.78 13.40
C LEU A 66 -8.53 13.55 11.92
N THR A 67 -7.64 12.59 11.65
CA THR A 67 -7.14 12.32 10.29
C THR A 67 -8.05 11.41 9.48
N MET A 68 -9.07 10.82 10.10
CA MET A 68 -9.90 9.75 9.54
C MET A 68 -9.10 8.55 8.98
N LYS A 69 -7.84 8.34 9.46
CA LYS A 69 -6.98 7.23 9.06
C LYS A 69 -6.65 6.36 10.27
N LYS A 70 -6.84 5.05 10.18
CA LYS A 70 -6.58 4.10 11.29
C LYS A 70 -5.09 3.80 11.54
N ASN A 71 -4.24 4.08 10.56
CA ASN A 71 -2.84 3.62 10.54
C ASN A 71 -1.83 4.75 10.81
N ILE A 72 -2.23 5.75 11.60
CA ILE A 72 -1.38 6.85 12.06
C ILE A 72 -1.40 6.91 13.58
N ASN A 73 -0.28 7.33 14.18
CA ASN A 73 -0.17 7.54 15.63
C ASN A 73 -0.27 9.04 15.99
N PHE A 74 -0.32 9.32 17.28
CA PHE A 74 -0.41 10.68 17.79
C PHE A 74 0.79 11.54 17.43
N LEU A 75 2.03 11.02 17.55
CA LEU A 75 3.25 11.80 17.28
C LEU A 75 3.40 12.18 15.80
N GLU A 76 3.07 11.26 14.89
CA GLU A 76 3.01 11.49 13.43
C GLU A 76 1.96 12.55 13.12
N THR A 77 0.78 12.45 13.73
CA THR A 77 -0.30 13.42 13.55
C THR A 77 0.10 14.79 14.07
N GLN A 78 0.72 14.86 15.25
CA GLN A 78 1.23 16.10 15.84
C GLN A 78 2.31 16.75 14.96
N TYR A 79 3.17 15.96 14.33
CA TYR A 79 4.14 16.46 13.36
C TYR A 79 3.45 17.11 12.16
N PHE A 80 2.49 16.40 11.55
CA PHE A 80 1.77 16.91 10.38
C PHE A 80 0.84 18.08 10.68
N TYR A 81 0.35 18.20 11.91
CA TYR A 81 -0.51 19.29 12.36
C TYR A 81 0.16 20.67 12.22
N SER A 82 1.50 20.73 12.23
CA SER A 82 2.25 21.97 12.03
C SER A 82 2.27 22.49 10.58
N TYR A 83 1.67 21.76 9.63
CA TYR A 83 1.67 22.10 8.21
C TYR A 83 0.26 22.43 7.70
N VAL A 84 0.18 23.38 6.77
CA VAL A 84 -1.10 23.90 6.23
C VAL A 84 -1.94 22.78 5.60
N ASP A 85 -1.31 21.95 4.76
CA ASP A 85 -2.00 20.87 4.05
C ASP A 85 -1.87 19.51 4.76
N MET A 86 -2.12 19.50 6.08
CA MET A 86 -1.98 18.31 6.93
C MET A 86 -2.65 17.06 6.34
N GLU A 87 -3.92 17.17 5.93
CA GLU A 87 -4.71 16.03 5.45
C GLU A 87 -4.07 15.37 4.21
N PHE A 88 -3.61 16.19 3.26
CA PHE A 88 -2.93 15.74 2.06
C PHE A 88 -1.62 15.01 2.39
N TRP A 89 -0.82 15.58 3.29
CA TRP A 89 0.46 14.98 3.69
C TRP A 89 0.27 13.69 4.46
N VAL A 90 -0.71 13.64 5.38
CA VAL A 90 -1.06 12.44 6.14
C VAL A 90 -1.53 11.32 5.22
N GLU A 91 -2.39 11.63 4.25
CA GLU A 91 -2.87 10.64 3.30
C GLU A 91 -1.73 9.99 2.52
N ARG A 92 -0.85 10.80 1.94
CA ARG A 92 0.32 10.28 1.21
C ARG A 92 1.31 9.57 2.13
N TYR A 93 1.52 10.08 3.34
CA TYR A 93 2.41 9.48 4.31
C TYR A 93 1.99 8.06 4.70
N VAL A 94 0.69 7.83 4.96
CA VAL A 94 0.17 6.52 5.37
C VAL A 94 0.48 5.44 4.33
N ASP A 95 0.50 5.78 3.04
CA ASP A 95 0.77 4.84 1.94
C ASP A 95 2.24 4.38 1.86
N VAL A 96 3.16 5.20 2.34
CA VAL A 96 4.62 4.96 2.31
C VAL A 96 5.25 4.83 3.69
N ARG A 97 4.46 4.95 4.77
CA ARG A 97 4.89 4.94 6.18
C ARG A 97 5.90 3.84 6.51
N LYS A 98 5.71 2.62 5.99
CA LYS A 98 6.60 1.48 6.23
C LYS A 98 8.06 1.68 5.74
N TYR A 99 8.26 2.62 4.83
CA TYR A 99 9.53 2.93 4.18
C TYR A 99 10.13 4.26 4.67
N ILE A 100 9.43 4.95 5.56
CA ILE A 100 9.86 6.21 6.18
C ILE A 100 10.14 5.94 7.65
N GLU A 101 11.24 6.51 8.14
CA GLU A 101 11.68 6.47 9.52
C GLU A 101 11.59 7.88 10.11
N PRO A 102 10.82 8.08 11.20
CA PRO A 102 10.76 9.37 11.87
C PRO A 102 12.05 9.62 12.67
N ILE A 103 12.62 10.82 12.54
CA ILE A 103 13.73 11.29 13.37
C ILE A 103 13.12 11.94 14.61
N ILE A 104 13.40 11.33 15.76
CA ILE A 104 12.86 11.72 17.07
C ILE A 104 13.93 12.50 17.84
N ASP A 105 13.53 13.65 18.40
CA ASP A 105 14.37 14.49 19.27
C ASP A 105 14.44 13.98 20.72
N GLU A 106 15.32 14.56 21.52
CA GLU A 106 15.43 14.32 22.98
C GLU A 106 14.09 14.54 23.72
N ASN A 107 13.23 15.40 23.19
CA ASN A 107 11.89 15.68 23.71
C ASN A 107 10.82 14.66 23.27
N ASN A 108 11.22 13.55 22.64
CA ASN A 108 10.34 12.51 22.10
C ASN A 108 9.33 13.03 21.04
N LYS A 109 9.71 14.08 20.33
CA LYS A 109 8.93 14.68 19.22
C LYS A 109 9.57 14.34 17.88
N ILE A 110 8.74 14.13 16.86
CA ILE A 110 9.23 13.94 15.49
C ILE A 110 9.67 15.30 14.95
N VAL A 111 10.93 15.42 14.53
CA VAL A 111 11.49 16.67 13.96
C VAL A 111 11.55 16.60 12.45
N ASP A 112 11.87 15.42 11.91
CA ASP A 112 11.99 15.23 10.48
C ASP A 112 11.71 13.79 10.07
N LEU A 113 11.53 13.58 8.76
CA LEU A 113 11.23 12.28 8.18
C LEU A 113 12.37 11.87 7.24
N LYS A 114 12.88 10.64 7.40
CA LYS A 114 13.97 10.11 6.57
C LYS A 114 13.56 8.80 5.92
N ASN A 115 14.12 8.49 4.74
CA ASN A 115 13.91 7.18 4.14
C ASN A 115 14.67 6.09 4.91
N LYS A 116 13.95 5.02 5.25
CA LYS A 116 14.50 3.82 5.89
C LYS A 116 15.48 3.08 4.98
N TYR A 117 15.23 3.12 3.68
CA TYR A 117 16.04 2.46 2.66
C TYR A 117 16.70 3.50 1.76
N THR A 118 17.90 3.19 1.28
CA THR A 118 18.60 4.04 0.30
C THR A 118 18.03 3.83 -1.10
N MET A 119 18.08 4.85 -1.96
CA MET A 119 17.69 4.74 -3.39
C MET A 119 18.41 3.59 -4.09
N ALA A 120 19.68 3.35 -3.74
CA ALA A 120 20.46 2.25 -4.26
C ALA A 120 19.80 0.88 -4.03
N LYS A 121 19.13 0.67 -2.88
CA LYS A 121 18.36 -0.55 -2.63
C LYS A 121 17.13 -0.65 -3.55
N GLY A 122 16.47 0.48 -3.83
CA GLY A 122 15.37 0.53 -4.81
C GLY A 122 15.83 0.12 -6.21
N ILE A 123 16.95 0.66 -6.68
CA ILE A 123 17.56 0.30 -7.97
C ILE A 123 17.94 -1.18 -8.00
N LEU A 124 18.50 -1.72 -6.91
CA LEU A 124 18.84 -3.13 -6.82
C LEU A 124 17.60 -4.03 -6.95
N PHE A 125 16.48 -3.69 -6.32
CA PHE A 125 15.21 -4.41 -6.53
C PHE A 125 14.70 -4.31 -7.96
N LEU A 126 14.89 -3.16 -8.63
CA LEU A 126 14.55 -3.00 -10.04
C LEU A 126 15.42 -3.90 -10.93
N CYS A 127 16.73 -3.98 -10.67
CA CYS A 127 17.62 -4.90 -11.37
C CYS A 127 17.22 -6.38 -11.16
N MET A 128 16.88 -6.76 -9.92
CA MET A 128 16.34 -8.08 -9.63
C MET A 128 15.05 -8.36 -10.41
N TYR A 129 14.15 -7.39 -10.46
CA TYR A 129 12.92 -7.51 -11.26
C TYR A 129 13.22 -7.85 -12.71
N PHE A 130 14.11 -7.11 -13.37
CA PHE A 130 14.47 -7.38 -14.77
C PHE A 130 15.08 -8.77 -14.95
N LEU A 131 16.01 -9.17 -14.08
CA LEU A 131 16.64 -10.49 -14.13
C LEU A 131 15.60 -11.62 -14.01
N PHE A 132 14.73 -11.57 -12.99
CA PHE A 132 13.72 -12.60 -12.77
C PHE A 132 12.58 -12.56 -13.80
N ALA A 133 12.20 -11.39 -14.29
CA ALA A 133 11.22 -11.26 -15.36
C ALA A 133 11.72 -11.91 -16.65
N ILE A 134 12.99 -11.71 -17.02
CA ILE A 134 13.58 -12.37 -18.19
C ILE A 134 13.56 -13.90 -17.99
N LEU A 135 13.98 -14.40 -16.83
CA LEU A 135 13.95 -15.83 -16.52
C LEU A 135 12.53 -16.42 -16.60
N ALA A 136 11.53 -15.71 -16.07
CA ALA A 136 10.13 -16.12 -16.14
C ALA A 136 9.59 -16.16 -17.58
N MET A 137 10.12 -15.30 -18.45
CA MET A 137 9.70 -15.19 -19.86
C MET A 137 10.42 -16.18 -20.78
N ILE A 138 11.46 -16.89 -20.34
CA ILE A 138 12.18 -17.88 -21.17
C ILE A 138 11.25 -18.88 -21.88
N PRO A 139 10.26 -19.51 -21.20
CA PRO A 139 9.33 -20.42 -21.86
C PRO A 139 8.53 -19.77 -22.98
N LEU A 140 8.20 -18.48 -22.85
CA LEU A 140 7.45 -17.73 -23.85
C LEU A 140 8.35 -17.29 -25.02
N MET A 141 9.59 -16.87 -24.73
CA MET A 141 10.55 -16.50 -25.77
C MET A 141 10.93 -17.68 -26.67
N PHE A 142 11.00 -18.89 -26.11
CA PHE A 142 11.38 -20.11 -26.82
C PHE A 142 10.25 -21.14 -26.86
N LEU A 143 9.01 -20.68 -27.05
CA LEU A 143 7.79 -21.49 -26.90
C LEU A 143 7.83 -22.82 -27.64
N LYS A 144 8.24 -22.83 -28.91
CA LYS A 144 8.29 -24.06 -29.72
C LYS A 144 9.22 -25.10 -29.10
N HIS A 145 10.46 -24.71 -28.81
CA HIS A 145 11.46 -25.60 -28.24
C HIS A 145 11.09 -26.06 -26.82
N TYR A 146 10.52 -25.14 -26.04
CA TYR A 146 10.06 -25.42 -24.68
C TYR A 146 8.92 -26.44 -24.66
N LEU A 147 7.93 -26.33 -25.56
CA LEU A 147 6.85 -27.32 -25.69
C LEU A 147 7.36 -28.68 -26.16
N GLU A 148 8.32 -28.73 -27.09
CA GLU A 148 8.97 -29.99 -27.51
C GLU A 148 9.65 -30.70 -26.33
N ILE A 149 10.38 -29.96 -25.49
CA ILE A 149 11.00 -30.50 -24.27
C ILE A 149 9.93 -30.99 -23.29
N LEU A 150 8.89 -30.18 -23.05
CA LEU A 150 7.81 -30.52 -22.14
C LEU A 150 7.10 -31.80 -22.57
N GLN A 151 6.75 -31.92 -23.85
CA GLN A 151 6.09 -33.10 -24.39
C GLN A 151 6.98 -34.34 -24.29
N ARG A 152 8.28 -34.21 -24.61
CA ARG A 152 9.24 -35.30 -24.42
C ARG A 152 9.33 -35.76 -22.97
N THR A 153 9.31 -34.84 -22.01
CA THR A 153 9.35 -35.18 -20.57
C THR A 153 8.08 -35.85 -20.07
N ILE A 154 6.93 -35.54 -20.68
CA ILE A 154 5.66 -36.22 -20.42
C ILE A 154 5.71 -37.64 -20.98
N ASP A 155 6.19 -37.81 -22.21
CA ASP A 155 6.30 -39.11 -22.88
C ASP A 155 7.28 -40.05 -22.14
N THR A 156 8.35 -39.50 -21.57
CA THR A 156 9.31 -40.28 -20.75
C THR A 156 8.88 -40.43 -19.28
N ILE A 157 7.64 -40.05 -18.92
CA ILE A 157 7.05 -40.18 -17.57
C ILE A 157 7.96 -39.52 -16.49
N SER A 158 8.69 -38.48 -16.88
CA SER A 158 9.66 -37.80 -16.02
C SER A 158 8.98 -36.68 -15.23
N PHE A 159 8.05 -37.05 -14.34
CA PHE A 159 7.17 -36.12 -13.60
C PHE A 159 7.92 -34.98 -12.90
N LEU A 160 9.10 -35.26 -12.33
CA LEU A 160 9.90 -34.26 -11.64
C LEU A 160 10.37 -33.14 -12.58
N ILE A 161 10.77 -33.49 -13.80
CA ILE A 161 11.28 -32.52 -14.77
C ILE A 161 10.11 -31.69 -15.30
N THR A 162 9.00 -32.33 -15.65
CA THR A 162 7.76 -31.67 -16.09
C THR A 162 7.26 -30.66 -15.05
N PHE A 163 7.24 -31.05 -13.78
CA PHE A 163 6.85 -30.18 -12.66
C PHE A 163 7.76 -28.95 -12.56
N ASN A 164 9.08 -29.16 -12.58
CA ASN A 164 10.06 -28.07 -12.53
C ASN A 164 9.90 -27.11 -13.71
N LEU A 165 9.74 -27.64 -14.92
CA LEU A 165 9.57 -26.82 -16.12
C LEU A 165 8.41 -25.84 -15.95
N ILE A 166 7.27 -26.27 -15.41
CA ILE A 166 6.08 -25.43 -15.23
C ILE A 166 6.24 -24.46 -14.05
N ILE A 167 6.77 -24.92 -12.92
CA ILE A 167 6.73 -24.15 -11.67
C ILE A 167 7.83 -23.10 -11.57
N TRP A 168 9.03 -23.36 -12.08
CA TRP A 168 10.12 -22.39 -12.02
C TRP A 168 9.79 -21.05 -12.69
N PRO A 169 9.23 -21.02 -13.91
CA PRO A 169 8.82 -19.77 -14.55
C PRO A 169 7.78 -19.00 -13.73
N ILE A 170 6.80 -19.69 -13.13
CA ILE A 170 5.77 -19.08 -12.28
C ILE A 170 6.42 -18.46 -11.04
N LEU A 171 7.31 -19.19 -10.36
CA LEU A 171 8.02 -18.70 -9.18
C LEU A 171 8.89 -17.49 -9.50
N PHE A 172 9.64 -17.52 -10.61
CA PHE A 172 10.42 -16.36 -11.06
C PHE A 172 9.52 -15.16 -11.37
N GLY A 173 8.35 -15.38 -11.97
CA GLY A 173 7.36 -14.33 -12.19
C GLY A 173 6.87 -13.70 -10.87
N LEU A 174 6.55 -14.51 -9.87
CA LEU A 174 6.13 -14.02 -8.55
C LEU A 174 7.24 -13.23 -7.84
N ILE A 175 8.49 -13.72 -7.91
CA ILE A 175 9.65 -13.01 -7.35
C ILE A 175 9.85 -11.67 -8.05
N ALA A 176 9.73 -11.62 -9.37
CA ALA A 176 9.84 -10.39 -10.14
C ALA A 176 8.77 -9.37 -9.72
N LEU A 177 7.50 -9.79 -9.64
CA LEU A 177 6.40 -8.92 -9.18
C LEU A 177 6.64 -8.39 -7.76
N GLY A 178 7.11 -9.24 -6.85
CA GLY A 178 7.46 -8.83 -5.49
C GLY A 178 8.61 -7.81 -5.45
N ALA A 179 9.64 -8.00 -6.28
CA ALA A 179 10.76 -7.07 -6.41
C ALA A 179 10.32 -5.72 -6.98
N LEU A 180 9.49 -5.71 -8.03
CA LEU A 180 8.92 -4.50 -8.62
C LEU A 180 8.07 -3.72 -7.61
N HIS A 181 7.20 -4.42 -6.87
CA HIS A 181 6.38 -3.80 -5.85
C HIS A 181 7.22 -3.11 -4.77
N LYS A 182 8.30 -3.76 -4.31
CA LYS A 182 9.23 -3.17 -3.33
C LYS A 182 9.98 -1.97 -3.93
N ALA A 183 10.45 -2.06 -5.17
CA ALA A 183 11.13 -0.95 -5.86
C ALA A 183 10.22 0.28 -5.97
N ASN A 184 8.97 0.09 -6.40
CA ASN A 184 7.98 1.16 -6.50
C ASN A 184 7.72 1.82 -5.14
N LYS A 185 7.49 1.02 -4.08
CA LYS A 185 7.24 1.59 -2.75
C LYS A 185 8.43 2.36 -2.17
N ILE A 186 9.66 1.94 -2.45
CA ILE A 186 10.86 2.70 -2.08
C ILE A 186 10.91 4.01 -2.87
N SER A 187 10.65 3.97 -4.18
CA SER A 187 10.63 5.17 -5.01
C SER A 187 9.54 6.16 -4.60
N ASP A 188 8.34 5.67 -4.28
CA ASP A 188 7.22 6.47 -3.79
C ASP A 188 7.58 7.19 -2.48
N ALA A 189 8.24 6.51 -1.54
CA ALA A 189 8.70 7.10 -0.29
C ALA A 189 9.71 8.24 -0.52
N TYR A 190 10.65 8.04 -1.45
CA TYR A 190 11.58 9.08 -1.86
C TYR A 190 10.90 10.27 -2.51
N ASN A 191 9.97 10.03 -3.43
CA ASN A 191 9.22 11.10 -4.09
C ASN A 191 8.34 11.84 -3.09
N PHE A 192 7.75 11.13 -2.12
CA PHE A 192 7.02 11.75 -1.02
C PHE A 192 7.91 12.69 -0.22
N LEU A 193 9.07 12.24 0.28
CA LEU A 193 9.96 13.09 1.07
C LEU A 193 10.48 14.29 0.27
N LYS A 194 10.84 14.09 -0.99
CA LYS A 194 11.29 15.17 -1.87
C LYS A 194 10.19 16.22 -2.08
N ASN A 195 8.97 15.79 -2.38
CA ASN A 195 7.84 16.72 -2.55
C ASN A 195 7.51 17.39 -1.22
N PHE A 196 7.51 16.64 -0.12
CA PHE A 196 7.28 17.19 1.21
C PHE A 196 8.31 18.25 1.56
N GLU A 197 9.59 18.02 1.32
CA GLU A 197 10.64 19.01 1.59
C GLU A 197 10.49 20.29 0.74
N ASN A 198 10.10 20.15 -0.53
CA ASN A 198 9.95 21.26 -1.46
C ASN A 198 8.65 22.06 -1.27
N GLU A 199 7.56 21.39 -0.88
CA GLU A 199 6.21 21.96 -0.90
C GLU A 199 5.63 22.18 0.52
N ARG A 200 6.31 21.73 1.58
CA ARG A 200 5.79 21.90 2.95
C ARG A 200 5.73 23.38 3.35
N ILE A 201 4.53 23.85 3.63
CA ILE A 201 4.29 25.16 4.23
C ILE A 201 3.91 24.95 5.69
N LYS A 202 4.74 25.47 6.60
CA LYS A 202 4.42 25.46 8.03
C LYS A 202 3.35 26.51 8.32
N VAL A 203 2.40 26.16 9.19
CA VAL A 203 1.46 27.13 9.76
C VAL A 203 2.30 28.11 10.57
N LYS A 204 2.28 29.40 10.20
CA LYS A 204 2.93 30.44 11.01
C LYS A 204 2.10 30.61 12.28
N GLU A 205 2.73 30.42 13.44
CA GLU A 205 2.18 30.85 14.73
C GLU A 205 1.97 32.37 14.76
#